data_AF-A0A9X9A768-F1
#
_entry.id   AF-A0A9X9A768-F1
#
_cell.length_a   1.000
_cell.length_b   1.000
_cell.length_c   1.000
_cell.angle_alpha   90.00
_cell.angle_beta   90.00
_cell.angle_gamma   90.00
#
_symmetry.space_group_name_H-M   'P 1'
#
loop_
_entity.id
_entity.type
_entity.pdbx_description
1 polymer ?
#
loop_
_entity_poly.entity_id
_entity_poly.type
_entity_poly.pdbx_seq_one_letter_code
_entity_poly.pdbx_strand_id
1 'polypeptide(L)' 'MRSDLLAKLSSLSPEKRAWLQKQMQKKENKEALPLSYAQQRLWFMDRFNPNSSLYNIPTVWHLKGNWIPEALEKGFNRL' A
#
# COMPACT_ATOMS: atom_id res chain seq x y z
N MET A 1 -2.07 -15.03 -1.02
CA MET A 1 -2.88 -13.79 -0.84
C MET A 1 -3.69 -13.43 -2.09
N ARG A 2 -3.08 -13.18 -3.26
CA ARG A 2 -3.84 -12.89 -4.52
C ARG A 2 -4.55 -14.14 -5.08
N SER A 3 -3.95 -15.32 -4.92
CA SER A 3 -4.50 -16.64 -5.29
C SER A 3 -5.82 -16.96 -4.56
N ASP A 4 -5.85 -16.70 -3.25
CA ASP A 4 -6.97 -17.08 -2.37
C ASP A 4 -8.20 -16.20 -2.61
N LEU A 5 -7.96 -14.95 -3.02
CA LEU A 5 -9.01 -14.01 -3.43
C LEU A 5 -9.66 -14.43 -4.74
N LEU A 6 -8.87 -14.89 -5.72
CA LEU A 6 -9.40 -15.37 -7.00
C LEU A 6 -10.20 -16.66 -6.85
N ALA A 7 -9.73 -17.60 -6.01
CA ALA A 7 -10.46 -18.82 -5.67
C ALA A 7 -11.78 -18.53 -4.95
N LYS A 8 -11.79 -17.55 -4.02
CA LYS A 8 -13.02 -17.07 -3.36
C LYS A 8 -13.95 -16.34 -4.31
N LEU A 9 -13.45 -15.62 -5.30
CA LEU A 9 -14.27 -14.96 -6.32
C LEU A 9 -14.94 -15.98 -7.27
N SER A 10 -14.23 -17.06 -7.62
CA SER A 10 -14.78 -18.13 -8.47
C SER A 10 -15.80 -19.03 -7.77
N SER A 11 -15.92 -18.98 -6.43
CA SER A 11 -16.94 -19.72 -5.67
C SER A 11 -18.23 -18.90 -5.43
N LEU A 12 -18.27 -17.62 -5.83
CA LEU A 12 -19.47 -16.79 -5.70
C LEU A 12 -20.48 -17.05 -6.80
N SER A 13 -21.77 -16.80 -6.54
CA SER A 13 -22.81 -16.82 -7.57
C SER A 13 -22.59 -15.72 -8.62
N PRO A 14 -23.06 -15.90 -9.86
CA PRO A 14 -22.91 -14.89 -10.93
C PRO A 14 -23.41 -13.50 -10.53
N GLU A 15 -24.54 -13.43 -9.82
CA GLU A 15 -25.12 -12.17 -9.33
C GLU A 15 -24.22 -11.48 -8.31
N LYS A 16 -23.63 -12.24 -7.37
CA LYS A 16 -22.73 -11.70 -6.35
C LYS A 16 -21.40 -11.24 -6.95
N ARG A 17 -20.90 -11.94 -7.99
CA ARG A 17 -19.73 -11.49 -8.77
C ARG A 17 -20.03 -10.19 -9.51
N ALA A 18 -21.18 -10.10 -10.18
CA ALA A 18 -21.59 -8.89 -10.91
C ALA A 18 -21.76 -7.70 -9.96
N TRP A 19 -22.34 -7.93 -8.76
CA TRP A 19 -22.45 -6.90 -7.73
C TRP A 19 -21.07 -6.43 -7.25
N LEU A 20 -20.15 -7.35 -6.93
CA LEU A 20 -18.78 -7.00 -6.53
C LEU A 20 -18.02 -6.28 -7.63
N GLN A 21 -18.11 -6.74 -8.88
CA GLN A 21 -17.50 -6.07 -10.02
C GLN A 21 -18.03 -4.65 -10.20
N LYS A 22 -19.34 -4.43 -10.02
CA LYS A 22 -19.95 -3.10 -10.04
C LYS A 22 -19.47 -2.21 -8.87
N GLN A 23 -19.26 -2.77 -7.68
CA GLN A 23 -18.67 -2.03 -6.55
C GLN A 23 -17.19 -1.70 -6.80
N MET A 24 -16.43 -2.61 -7.41
CA MET A 24 -15.01 -2.43 -7.73
C MET A 24 -14.79 -1.45 -8.89
N GLN A 25 -15.67 -1.46 -9.91
CA GLN A 25 -15.70 -0.44 -10.97
C GLN A 25 -15.88 0.97 -10.42
N LYS A 26 -16.46 1.12 -9.22
CA LYS A 26 -16.65 2.42 -8.57
C LYS A 26 -15.41 2.98 -7.86
N LYS A 27 -14.23 2.36 -8.04
CA LYS A 27 -12.96 2.84 -7.49
C LYS A 27 -11.87 3.03 -8.55
N GLU A 28 -12.25 3.25 -9.81
CA GLU A 28 -11.41 3.85 -10.85
C GLU A 28 -11.56 5.38 -10.88
N ASN A 29 -11.89 6.01 -9.74
CA ASN A 29 -11.94 7.46 -9.71
C ASN A 29 -10.49 7.98 -9.70
N LYS A 30 -10.06 8.53 -10.84
CA LYS A 30 -8.77 9.22 -11.03
C LYS A 30 -8.67 10.55 -10.25
N GLU A 31 -9.72 10.92 -9.52
CA GLU A 31 -9.75 12.08 -8.66
C GLU A 31 -9.02 11.79 -7.34
N ALA A 32 -8.30 12.78 -6.82
CA ALA A 32 -7.57 12.66 -5.56
C ALA A 32 -8.54 12.27 -4.44
N LEU A 33 -8.37 11.06 -3.90
CA LEU A 33 -9.12 10.63 -2.73
C LEU A 33 -8.74 11.49 -1.52
N PRO A 34 -9.71 11.89 -0.68
CA PRO A 34 -9.40 12.63 0.52
C PRO A 34 -8.50 11.78 1.43
N LEU A 35 -7.48 12.44 2.00
CA LEU A 35 -6.65 11.83 3.03
C LEU A 35 -7.51 11.46 4.24
N SER A 36 -7.26 10.30 4.83
CA SER A 36 -7.78 9.97 6.16
C SER A 36 -7.31 10.97 7.22
N TYR A 37 -8.03 11.08 8.34
CA TYR A 37 -7.64 11.98 9.44
C TYR A 37 -6.22 11.73 9.94
N ALA A 38 -5.78 10.46 10.02
CA ALA A 38 -4.42 10.12 10.42
C ALA A 38 -3.38 10.65 9.41
N GLN A 39 -3.65 10.54 8.11
CA GLN A 39 -2.78 11.06 7.05
C GLN A 39 -2.72 12.59 7.07
N GLN A 40 -3.87 13.28 7.24
CA GLN A 40 -3.92 14.73 7.35
C GLN A 40 -3.10 15.24 8.56
N ARG A 41 -3.21 14.57 9.71
CA ARG A 41 -2.44 14.90 10.91
C ARG A 41 -0.94 14.78 10.67
N LEU A 42 -0.49 13.67 10.08
CA LEU A 42 0.93 13.47 9.78
C LEU A 42 1.45 14.54 8.80
N TRP A 43 0.68 14.84 7.75
CA TRP A 43 1.00 15.91 6.82
C TRP A 43 1.12 17.27 7.51
N PHE A 44 0.16 17.61 8.39
CA PHE A 44 0.22 18.86 9.14
C PHE A 44 1.46 18.93 10.05
N MET A 45 1.77 17.85 10.76
CA MET A 45 2.93 17.80 11.67
C MET A 45 4.26 17.99 10.93
N ASP A 46 4.42 17.39 9.75
CA ASP A 46 5.61 17.56 8.90
C ASP A 46 5.80 19.03 8.47
N ARG A 47 4.71 19.73 8.15
CA ARG A 47 4.74 21.15 7.79
C ARG A 47 4.92 22.07 8.99
N PHE A 48 4.36 21.72 10.14
CA PHE A 48 4.43 22.50 11.37
C PHE A 48 5.84 22.49 11.98
N ASN A 49 6.53 21.36 11.93
CA ASN A 49 7.89 21.21 12.44
C ASN A 49 8.80 20.51 11.41
N PRO A 50 9.27 21.25 10.39
CA PRO A 50 10.06 20.67 9.31
C PRO A 50 11.39 20.10 9.84
N ASN A 51 11.87 19.04 9.20
CA ASN A 51 13.08 18.29 9.57
C ASN A 51 13.00 17.56 10.92
N SER A 52 11.82 17.46 11.53
CA SER A 52 11.61 16.64 12.73
C SER A 52 11.66 15.14 12.40
N SER A 53 12.39 14.38 13.21
CA SER A 53 12.43 12.91 13.10
C SER A 53 11.32 12.20 13.88
N LEU A 54 10.40 12.94 14.53
CA LEU A 54 9.43 12.41 15.49
C LEU A 54 8.53 11.30 14.93
N TYR A 55 8.23 11.35 13.63
CA TYR A 55 7.37 10.39 12.94
C TYR A 55 8.12 9.44 12.00
N ASN A 56 9.45 9.43 12.05
CA ASN A 56 10.24 8.44 11.33
C ASN A 56 10.13 7.09 12.03
N ILE A 57 9.99 6.01 11.25
CA ILE A 57 9.99 4.63 11.75
C ILE A 57 11.30 3.98 11.28
N PRO A 58 12.45 4.26 11.94
CA PRO A 58 13.73 3.69 11.53
C PRO A 58 13.72 2.18 11.72
N THR A 59 14.23 1.45 10.73
CA THR A 59 14.41 0.00 10.82
C THR A 59 15.81 -0.35 10.33
N VAL A 60 16.49 -1.25 11.04
CA VAL A 60 17.86 -1.70 10.70
C VAL A 60 17.85 -3.22 10.58
N TRP A 61 18.52 -3.72 9.54
CA TRP A 61 18.59 -5.15 9.23
C TRP A 61 20.06 -5.58 9.16
N HIS A 62 20.40 -6.67 9.84
CA HIS A 62 21.72 -7.28 9.71
C HIS A 62 21.65 -8.41 8.66
N LEU A 63 22.17 -8.11 7.47
CA LEU A 63 22.26 -9.08 6.37
C LEU A 63 23.58 -9.86 6.49
N LYS A 64 23.53 -11.18 6.34
CA LYS A 64 24.70 -12.08 6.40
C LYS A 64 24.87 -12.84 5.10
N GLY A 65 26.11 -13.14 4.73
CA GLY A 65 26.48 -13.89 3.53
C GLY A 65 26.79 -12.98 2.33
N ASN A 66 26.89 -13.59 1.14
CA ASN A 66 27.15 -12.86 -0.10
C ASN A 66 25.85 -12.27 -0.62
N TRP A 67 25.77 -10.93 -0.67
CA TRP A 67 24.62 -10.21 -1.22
C TRP A 67 25.08 -9.25 -2.31
N ILE A 68 24.14 -8.91 -3.19
CA ILE A 68 24.34 -8.00 -4.31
C ILE A 68 23.55 -6.72 -3.98
N PRO A 69 24.22 -5.62 -3.57
CA PRO A 69 23.56 -4.39 -3.18
C PRO A 69 22.57 -3.86 -4.21
N GLU A 70 22.92 -3.95 -5.49
CA GLU A 70 22.12 -3.47 -6.60
C GLU A 70 20.82 -4.27 -6.76
N ALA A 71 20.83 -5.55 -6.39
CA ALA A 71 19.63 -6.39 -6.41
C ALA A 71 18.67 -6.02 -5.27
N LEU A 72 19.19 -5.68 -4.10
CA LEU A 72 18.41 -5.21 -2.96
C LEU A 72 17.71 -3.88 -3.30
N GLU A 73 18.47 -2.91 -3.81
CA GLU A 73 17.93 -1.61 -4.22
C GLU A 73 16.83 -1.77 -5.29
N LYS A 74 17.08 -2.57 -6.33
CA LYS A 74 16.07 -2.84 -7.38
C LYS A 74 14.82 -3.51 -6.81
N GLY A 75 14.96 -4.38 -5.82
CA GLY A 75 13.82 -5.02 -5.16
C GLY A 75 12.99 -4.02 -4.37
N PHE A 76 13.64 -3.21 -3.53
CA PHE A 76 12.96 -2.19 -2.71
C PHE A 76 12.24 -1.14 -3.56
N ASN A 77 12.85 -0.68 -4.66
CA ASN A 77 12.25 0.31 -5.55
C ASN A 77 11.04 -0.22 -6.37
N ARG A 78 10.75 -1.53 -6.31
CA ARG A 78 9.62 -2.16 -7.01
C ARG A 78 8.43 -2.49 -6.09
N LEU A 79 8.58 -2.35 -4.78
CA LEU A 79 7.48 -2.52 -3.81
C LEU A 79 6.52 -1.33 -3.88
#